data_AF-A0A7J8D9G5-F1
#
_entry.id   AF-A0A7J8D9G5-F1
#
_cell.length_a   1.000
_cell.length_b   1.000
_cell.length_c   1.000
_cell.angle_alpha   90.00
_cell.angle_beta   90.00
_cell.angle_gamma   90.00
#
_symmetry.space_group_name_H-M   'P 1'
#
loop_
_entity.id
_entity.type
_entity.pdbx_description
1 polymer ?
#
loop_
_entity_poly.entity_id
_entity_poly.type
_entity_poly.pdbx_seq_one_letter_code
_entity_poly.pdbx_strand_id
1 'polypeptide(L)'
;MRRPALLLLALCAAGARGLYFHIGETEKRCFIEEIPDETMVIGNYRTQMWDKQKEVFLPSTPGLGMHVEVKDPEGKVVLSRQYGSEGRFTFTSHTPGDQVEQIQKEQDYQRYREERFRLTSESTNQRVLWWSIAQTVILILTGIWQMRHLKSFFEAKKLV
;
A
#
# COMPACT_ATOMS: atom_id res chain seq x y z
N MET A 1 -34.30 -1.83 -17.88
CA MET A 1 -33.14 -1.22 -17.19
C MET A 1 -32.91 -1.68 -15.73
N ARG A 2 -33.70 -2.61 -15.14
CA ARG A 2 -33.55 -3.02 -13.71
C ARG A 2 -32.63 -4.23 -13.44
N ARG A 3 -32.29 -5.01 -14.47
CA ARG A 3 -31.42 -6.21 -14.37
C ARG A 3 -29.94 -5.92 -14.06
N PRO A 4 -29.28 -4.85 -14.55
CA PRO A 4 -27.88 -4.60 -14.21
C PRO A 4 -27.68 -4.17 -12.74
N ALA A 5 -28.68 -3.51 -12.14
CA ALA A 5 -28.64 -3.09 -10.74
C ALA A 5 -28.66 -4.29 -9.77
N LEU A 6 -29.40 -5.36 -10.10
CA LEU A 6 -29.43 -6.58 -9.27
C LEU A 6 -28.09 -7.35 -9.30
N LEU A 7 -27.41 -7.37 -10.45
CA LEU A 7 -26.09 -7.99 -10.60
C LEU A 7 -25.00 -7.25 -9.83
N LEU A 8 -25.05 -5.91 -9.83
CA LEU A 8 -24.15 -5.06 -9.03
C LEU A 8 -24.36 -5.24 -7.52
N LEU A 9 -25.61 -5.36 -7.06
CA LEU A 9 -25.91 -5.61 -5.65
C LEU A 9 -25.44 -7.00 -5.17
N ALA A 10 -25.54 -8.01 -6.04
CA ALA A 10 -25.08 -9.37 -5.75
C ALA A 10 -23.56 -9.48 -5.65
N LEU A 11 -22.79 -8.71 -6.43
CA LEU A 11 -21.33 -8.65 -6.33
C LEU A 11 -20.85 -8.03 -5.00
N CYS A 12 -21.60 -7.07 -4.44
CA CYS A 12 -21.25 -6.46 -3.15
C CYS A 12 -21.51 -7.38 -1.95
N ALA A 13 -22.33 -8.42 -2.09
CA ALA A 13 -22.64 -9.38 -1.02
C ALA A 13 -21.56 -10.48 -0.86
N ALA A 14 -20.57 -10.54 -1.76
CA ALA A 14 -19.52 -11.54 -1.72
C ALA A 14 -18.41 -11.19 -0.70
N GLY A 15 -18.71 -11.47 0.57
CA GLY A 15 -17.73 -12.07 1.48
C GLY A 15 -16.88 -11.14 2.32
N ALA A 16 -17.33 -10.88 3.56
CA ALA A 16 -16.39 -10.71 4.66
C ALA A 16 -15.73 -12.07 4.92
N ARG A 17 -14.51 -12.28 4.42
CA ARG A 17 -13.71 -13.48 4.71
C ARG A 17 -12.93 -13.25 6.01
N GLY A 18 -13.32 -13.95 7.08
CA GLY A 18 -12.48 -14.07 8.26
C GLY A 18 -11.19 -14.84 7.95
N LEU A 19 -10.14 -14.64 8.76
CA LEU A 19 -8.91 -15.41 8.67
C LEU A 19 -9.19 -16.86 9.07
N TYR A 20 -8.83 -17.81 8.20
CA TYR A 20 -8.98 -19.24 8.44
C TYR A 20 -7.67 -19.96 8.12
N PHE A 21 -7.24 -20.84 9.01
CA PHE A 21 -6.01 -21.59 8.88
C PHE A 21 -6.05 -22.88 9.70
N HIS A 22 -5.21 -23.84 9.33
CA HIS A 22 -5.07 -25.11 10.03
C HIS A 22 -3.83 -25.05 10.93
N ILE A 23 -3.95 -25.61 12.12
CA ILE A 23 -2.88 -25.72 13.12
C ILE A 23 -2.88 -27.16 13.62
N GLY A 24 -1.71 -27.80 13.65
CA GLY A 24 -1.53 -29.11 14.28
C GLY A 24 -1.58 -29.06 15.81
N GLU A 25 -1.67 -30.22 16.45
CA GLU A 25 -1.60 -30.31 17.91
C GLU A 25 -0.26 -29.75 18.40
N THR A 26 -0.29 -28.85 19.38
CA THR A 26 0.89 -28.17 19.97
C THR A 26 1.68 -27.27 19.01
N GLU A 27 1.24 -27.13 17.76
CA GLU A 27 1.86 -26.21 16.80
C GLU A 27 1.50 -24.76 17.13
N LYS A 28 2.47 -23.85 17.01
CA LYS A 28 2.26 -22.41 17.20
C LYS A 28 2.28 -21.68 15.87
N ARG A 29 1.34 -20.75 15.68
CA ARG A 29 1.29 -19.82 14.55
C ARG A 29 1.30 -18.39 15.08
N CYS A 30 2.28 -17.61 14.65
CA CYS A 30 2.46 -16.22 15.09
C CYS A 30 1.98 -15.26 14.02
N PHE A 31 1.29 -14.20 14.44
CA PHE A 31 0.89 -13.07 13.61
C PHE A 31 1.55 -11.82 14.18
N ILE A 32 2.28 -11.09 13.34
CA ILE A 32 2.97 -9.86 13.72
C ILE A 32 2.21 -8.73 13.04
N GLU A 33 1.67 -7.81 13.83
CA GLU A 33 0.88 -6.67 13.37
C GLU A 33 1.37 -5.41 14.10
N GLU A 34 1.52 -4.31 13.36
CA GLU A 34 1.87 -3.01 13.94
C GLU A 34 0.59 -2.36 14.49
N ILE A 35 0.47 -2.30 15.83
CA ILE A 35 -0.69 -1.72 16.53
C ILE A 35 -0.26 -0.40 17.19
N PRO A 36 -1.01 0.70 16.99
CA PRO A 36 -0.71 1.98 17.64
C PRO A 36 -0.79 1.87 19.18
N ASP A 37 -0.20 2.85 19.86
CA ASP A 37 -0.26 2.94 21.31
C ASP A 37 -1.70 3.09 21.83
N GLU A 38 -1.92 2.60 23.04
CA GLU A 38 -3.18 2.67 23.78
C GLU A 38 -4.39 2.06 23.06
N THR A 39 -4.15 1.22 22.06
CA THR A 39 -5.21 0.60 21.27
C THR A 39 -5.64 -0.73 21.86
N MET A 40 -6.94 -0.90 22.06
CA MET A 40 -7.54 -2.16 22.52
C MET A 40 -7.81 -3.08 21.34
N VAL A 41 -7.19 -4.26 21.36
CA VAL A 41 -7.35 -5.29 20.33
C VAL A 41 -8.23 -6.40 20.87
N ILE A 42 -9.23 -6.77 20.06
CA ILE A 42 -10.19 -7.82 20.39
C ILE A 42 -10.10 -8.91 19.31
N GLY A 43 -9.78 -10.14 19.72
CA GLY A 43 -9.77 -11.30 18.84
C GLY A 43 -10.89 -12.26 19.18
N ASN A 44 -11.80 -12.49 18.23
CA ASN A 44 -12.81 -13.55 18.31
C ASN A 44 -12.31 -14.77 17.53
N TYR A 45 -12.43 -15.95 18.11
CA TYR A 45 -11.98 -17.17 17.44
C TYR A 45 -12.91 -18.34 17.73
N ARG A 46 -12.87 -19.32 16.81
CA ARG A 46 -13.54 -20.61 16.93
C ARG A 46 -12.65 -21.68 16.32
N THR A 47 -12.42 -22.76 17.06
CA THR A 47 -11.69 -23.93 16.61
C THR A 47 -12.66 -25.06 16.29
N GLN A 48 -12.29 -25.86 15.30
CA GLN A 48 -13.01 -27.07 14.89
C GLN A 48 -11.97 -28.15 14.61
N MET A 49 -12.33 -29.41 14.83
CA MET A 49 -11.47 -30.53 14.45
C MET A 49 -11.80 -31.00 13.04
N TRP A 50 -10.76 -31.21 12.23
CA TRP A 50 -10.90 -31.80 10.90
C TRP A 50 -10.80 -33.33 10.99
N ASP A 51 -11.89 -34.03 10.70
CA ASP A 51 -11.91 -35.49 10.60
C ASP A 51 -11.50 -35.91 9.18
N LYS A 52 -10.33 -36.56 9.05
CA LYS A 52 -9.81 -37.04 7.76
C LYS A 52 -10.62 -38.17 7.14
N GLN A 53 -11.34 -38.97 7.95
CA GLN A 53 -12.11 -40.10 7.42
C GLN A 53 -13.45 -39.65 6.83
N LYS A 54 -14.05 -38.62 7.44
CA LYS A 54 -15.35 -38.10 7.03
C LYS A 54 -15.26 -36.83 6.18
N GLU A 55 -14.08 -36.23 6.07
CA GLU A 55 -13.84 -34.93 5.42
C GLU A 55 -14.80 -33.85 5.94
N VAL A 56 -15.04 -33.84 7.25
CA VAL A 56 -16.01 -32.96 7.91
C VAL A 56 -15.37 -32.29 9.13
N PHE A 57 -15.73 -31.03 9.36
CA PHE A 57 -15.41 -30.30 10.59
C PHE A 57 -16.34 -30.73 11.72
N LEU A 58 -15.76 -31.31 12.76
CA LEU A 58 -16.43 -31.71 13.99
C LEU A 58 -16.21 -30.66 15.09
N PRO A 59 -17.14 -30.54 16.05
CA PRO A 59 -16.91 -29.72 17.23
C PRO A 59 -15.66 -30.21 17.99
N SER A 60 -14.86 -29.27 18.49
CA SER A 60 -13.68 -29.57 19.30
C SER A 60 -14.06 -30.37 20.55
N THR A 61 -13.24 -31.35 20.90
CA THR A 61 -13.43 -32.19 22.09
C THR A 61 -13.28 -31.38 23.39
N PRO A 62 -14.00 -31.75 24.47
CA PRO A 62 -13.78 -31.15 25.78
C PRO A 62 -12.31 -31.29 26.20
N GLY A 63 -11.66 -30.17 26.53
CA GLY A 63 -10.23 -30.12 26.84
C GLY A 63 -9.33 -29.66 25.67
N LEU A 64 -9.85 -29.63 24.45
CA LEU A 64 -9.16 -29.03 23.30
C LEU A 64 -9.49 -27.53 23.24
N GLY A 65 -8.46 -26.69 23.33
CA GLY A 65 -8.59 -25.24 23.39
C GLY A 65 -7.43 -24.53 22.68
N MET A 66 -7.42 -23.21 22.74
CA MET A 66 -6.38 -22.38 22.13
C MET A 66 -5.58 -21.65 23.19
N HIS A 67 -4.25 -21.78 23.16
CA HIS A 67 -3.37 -20.94 23.95
C HIS A 67 -3.08 -19.64 23.19
N VAL A 68 -3.47 -18.51 23.76
CA VAL A 68 -3.21 -17.18 23.17
C VAL A 68 -2.10 -16.52 23.96
N GLU A 69 -0.99 -16.25 23.26
CA GLU A 69 0.16 -15.52 23.78
C GLU A 69 0.37 -14.25 22.95
N VAL A 70 0.38 -13.10 23.62
CA VAL A 70 0.65 -11.78 23.03
C VAL A 70 1.93 -11.26 23.65
N LYS A 71 2.85 -10.82 22.79
CA LYS A 71 4.12 -10.21 23.20
C LYS A 71 4.23 -8.81 22.64
N ASP A 72 4.78 -7.92 23.45
CA ASP A 72 5.23 -6.59 23.01
C ASP A 72 6.44 -6.73 22.07
N PRO A 73 6.82 -5.67 21.33
CA PRO A 73 8.00 -5.64 20.46
C PRO A 73 9.31 -6.03 21.17
N GLU A 74 9.42 -5.77 22.47
CA GLU A 74 10.57 -6.13 23.31
C GLU A 74 10.56 -7.61 23.76
N GLY A 75 9.58 -8.41 23.29
CA GLY A 75 9.41 -9.81 23.65
C GLY A 75 8.77 -10.05 25.02
N LYS A 76 8.35 -8.98 25.71
CA LYS A 76 7.64 -9.06 26.99
C LYS A 76 6.24 -9.65 26.77
N VAL A 77 5.85 -10.62 27.59
CA VAL A 77 4.52 -11.24 27.51
C VAL A 77 3.47 -10.31 28.13
N VAL A 78 2.50 -9.87 27.33
CA VAL A 78 1.37 -9.03 27.74
C VAL A 78 0.17 -9.88 28.18
N LEU A 79 -0.09 -10.94 27.41
CA LEU A 79 -1.17 -11.88 27.65
C LEU A 79 -0.65 -13.28 27.37
N SER A 80 -0.89 -14.22 28.28
CA SER A 80 -0.67 -15.65 28.04
C SER A 80 -1.75 -16.41 28.79
N ARG A 81 -2.72 -16.96 28.05
CA ARG A 81 -3.88 -17.67 28.62
C ARG A 81 -4.35 -18.81 27.71
N GLN A 82 -4.78 -19.91 28.34
CA GLN A 82 -5.49 -20.99 27.68
C GLN A 82 -6.99 -20.66 27.63
N TYR A 83 -7.58 -20.72 26.45
CA TYR A 83 -9.01 -20.55 26.24
C TYR A 83 -9.62 -21.83 25.65
N GLY A 84 -10.95 -21.93 25.65
CA GLY A 84 -11.68 -23.09 25.12
C GLY A 84 -11.65 -23.20 23.58
N SER A 85 -12.60 -23.93 23.02
CA SER A 85 -12.73 -24.07 21.56
C SER A 85 -13.36 -22.86 20.87
N GLU A 86 -14.05 -22.00 21.62
CA GLU A 86 -14.63 -20.76 21.12
C GLU A 86 -14.49 -19.69 22.20
N GLY A 87 -14.18 -18.46 21.80
CA GLY A 87 -14.00 -17.38 22.75
C GLY A 87 -13.56 -16.06 22.15
N ARG A 88 -13.40 -15.09 23.06
CA ARG A 88 -12.93 -13.75 22.76
C ARG A 88 -11.80 -13.40 23.72
N PHE A 89 -10.65 -13.00 23.17
CA PHE A 89 -9.56 -12.42 23.95
C PHE A 89 -9.48 -10.92 23.71
N THR A 90 -8.91 -10.20 24.68
CA THR A 90 -8.76 -8.74 24.62
C THR A 90 -7.46 -8.37 25.30
N PHE A 91 -6.68 -7.49 24.66
CA PHE A 91 -5.48 -6.91 25.22
C PHE A 91 -5.36 -5.45 24.77
N THR A 92 -4.53 -4.67 25.47
CA THR A 92 -4.25 -3.28 25.12
C THR A 92 -2.77 -3.16 24.76
N SER A 93 -2.48 -2.46 23.68
CA SER A 93 -1.13 -2.10 23.29
C SER A 93 -0.62 -0.99 24.23
N HIS A 94 0.42 -1.26 25.02
CA HIS A 94 0.96 -0.31 26.01
C HIS A 94 2.30 0.31 25.59
N THR A 95 3.00 -0.32 24.64
CA THR A 95 4.24 0.20 24.06
C THR A 95 4.06 0.41 22.56
N PRO A 96 4.13 1.66 22.05
CA PRO A 96 4.36 1.86 20.63
C PRO A 96 5.72 1.25 20.31
N GLY A 97 5.76 0.30 19.38
CA GLY A 97 7.04 -0.26 18.91
C GLY A 97 7.99 0.86 18.51
N ASP A 98 9.25 0.73 18.94
CA ASP A 98 10.34 1.70 18.86
C ASP A 98 9.99 2.96 18.03
N GLN A 99 9.45 3.98 18.71
CA GLN A 99 8.94 5.21 18.06
C GLN A 99 9.99 5.85 17.14
N VAL A 100 11.27 5.66 17.46
CA VAL A 100 12.40 6.11 16.65
C VAL A 100 12.48 5.38 15.32
N GLU A 101 12.23 4.07 15.29
CA GLU A 101 12.22 3.27 14.06
C GLU A 101 11.09 3.72 13.11
N GLN A 102 9.91 3.99 13.64
CA GLN A 102 8.79 4.49 12.83
C GLN A 102 9.12 5.87 12.24
N ILE A 103 9.64 6.80 13.04
CA ILE A 103 10.06 8.13 12.55
C ILE A 103 11.15 8.00 11.50
N GLN A 104 12.13 7.11 11.71
CA GLN A 104 13.22 6.89 10.77
C GLN A 104 12.70 6.36 9.43
N LYS A 105 11.78 5.38 9.43
CA LYS A 105 11.12 4.88 8.22
C LYS A 105 10.34 5.97 7.49
N GLU A 106 9.60 6.80 8.23
CA GLU A 106 8.86 7.93 7.65
C GLU A 106 9.80 8.97 7.03
N GLN A 107 10.90 9.31 7.71
CA GLN A 107 11.92 10.23 7.19
C GLN A 107 12.63 9.69 5.94
N ASP A 108 13.00 8.40 5.94
CA ASP A 108 13.63 7.76 4.79
C ASP A 108 12.66 7.66 3.60
N TYR A 109 11.37 7.43 3.84
CA TYR A 109 10.34 7.49 2.81
C TYR A 109 10.20 8.90 2.22
N GLN A 110 10.20 9.94 3.05
CA GLN A 110 10.16 11.32 2.55
C GLN A 110 11.40 11.68 1.73
N ARG A 111 12.60 11.29 2.21
CA ARG A 111 13.86 11.51 1.50
C ARG A 111 13.88 10.80 0.14
N TYR A 112 13.39 9.55 0.07
CA TYR A 112 13.28 8.83 -1.20
C TYR A 112 12.38 9.54 -2.21
N ARG A 113 11.24 10.07 -1.77
CA ARG A 113 10.35 10.85 -2.65
C ARG A 113 11.03 12.13 -3.14
N GLU A 114 11.74 12.84 -2.28
CA GLU A 114 12.48 14.04 -2.66
C GLU A 114 13.58 13.73 -3.67
N GLU A 115 14.37 12.67 -3.45
CA GLU A 115 15.40 12.23 -4.40
C GLU A 115 14.79 11.86 -5.76
N ARG A 116 13.71 11.07 -5.75
CA ARG A 116 12.96 10.70 -6.97
C ARG A 116 12.44 11.94 -7.70
N PHE A 117 11.87 12.88 -6.96
CA PHE A 117 11.33 14.12 -7.51
C PHE A 117 12.44 15.02 -8.08
N ARG A 118 13.57 15.12 -7.39
CA ARG A 118 14.76 15.87 -7.83
C ARG A 118 15.32 15.31 -9.13
N LEU A 119 15.54 13.99 -9.22
CA LEU A 119 16.06 13.34 -10.44
C LEU A 119 15.11 13.51 -11.64
N THR A 120 13.79 13.42 -11.39
CA THR A 120 12.78 13.64 -12.43
C THR A 120 12.76 15.11 -12.89
N SER A 121 12.88 16.04 -11.95
CA SER A 121 12.92 17.48 -12.24
C SER A 121 14.16 17.87 -13.04
N GLU A 122 15.34 17.39 -12.66
CA GLU A 122 16.60 17.70 -13.34
C GLU A 122 16.61 17.18 -14.78
N SER A 123 16.24 15.91 -14.99
CA SER A 123 16.19 15.30 -16.32
C SER A 123 15.12 15.91 -17.23
N THR A 124 13.98 16.33 -16.68
CA THR A 124 12.93 17.02 -17.44
C THR A 124 13.36 18.45 -17.78
N ASN A 125 13.93 19.17 -16.82
CA ASN A 125 14.40 20.55 -16.98
C ASN A 125 15.46 20.65 -18.10
N GLN A 126 16.43 19.73 -18.12
CA GLN A 126 17.46 19.72 -19.15
C GLN A 126 16.86 19.49 -20.55
N ARG A 127 15.93 18.55 -20.72
CA ARG A 127 15.29 18.27 -22.01
C ARG A 127 14.50 19.48 -22.52
N VAL A 128 13.69 20.11 -21.66
CA VAL A 128 12.88 21.29 -22.02
C VAL A 128 13.75 22.48 -22.41
N LEU A 129 14.87 22.69 -21.71
CA LEU A 129 15.83 23.74 -22.02
C LEU A 129 16.44 23.56 -23.42
N TRP A 130 16.85 22.34 -23.78
CA TRP A 130 17.40 22.06 -25.12
C TRP A 130 16.38 22.30 -26.24
N TRP A 131 15.14 21.87 -26.06
CA TRP A 131 14.07 22.13 -27.03
C TRP A 131 13.78 23.64 -27.18
N SER A 132 13.81 24.39 -26.07
CA SER A 132 13.59 25.84 -26.06
C SER A 132 14.70 26.60 -26.80
N ILE A 133 15.96 26.19 -26.61
CA ILE A 133 17.11 26.75 -27.34
C ILE A 133 16.98 26.47 -28.84
N ALA A 134 16.71 25.22 -29.21
CA ALA A 134 16.56 24.83 -30.61
C ALA A 134 15.44 25.62 -31.31
N GLN A 135 14.27 25.75 -30.66
CA GLN A 135 13.15 26.52 -31.18
C GLN A 135 13.50 28.00 -31.38
N THR A 136 14.20 28.61 -30.42
CA THR A 136 14.60 30.02 -30.49
C THR A 136 15.53 30.27 -31.68
N VAL A 137 16.49 29.36 -31.93
CA VAL A 137 17.39 29.44 -33.09
C VAL A 137 16.62 29.35 -34.41
N ILE A 138 15.66 28.43 -34.52
CA ILE A 138 14.83 28.27 -35.73
C ILE A 138 14.03 29.55 -36.03
N LEU A 139 13.43 30.18 -35.01
CA LEU A 139 12.68 31.43 -35.18
C LEU A 139 13.59 32.59 -35.64
N ILE A 140 14.81 32.68 -35.12
CA ILE A 140 15.79 33.69 -35.55
C ILE A 140 16.19 33.48 -37.02
N LEU A 141 16.51 32.23 -37.40
CA LEU A 141 16.92 31.91 -38.77
C LEU A 141 15.81 32.18 -39.80
N THR A 142 14.58 31.76 -39.48
CA THR A 142 13.42 32.01 -40.33
C THR A 142 13.11 33.51 -40.43
N GLY A 143 13.24 34.27 -39.34
CA GLY A 143 13.11 35.74 -39.35
C GLY A 143 14.14 36.42 -40.26
N ILE A 144 15.42 36.05 -40.16
CA ILE A 144 16.48 36.59 -41.03
C ILE A 144 16.19 36.24 -42.50
N TRP A 145 15.80 35.00 -42.77
CA TRP A 145 15.46 34.55 -44.11
C TRP A 145 14.26 35.29 -44.69
N GLN A 146 13.19 35.47 -43.90
CA GLN A 146 12.01 36.26 -44.31
C GLN A 146 12.38 37.70 -44.65
N MET A 147 13.19 38.36 -43.81
CA MET A 147 13.64 39.73 -44.07
C MET A 147 14.50 39.83 -45.34
N ARG A 148 15.37 38.84 -45.60
CA ARG A 148 16.17 38.78 -46.83
C ARG A 148 15.31 38.51 -48.07
N HIS A 149 14.34 37.59 -47.97
CA HIS A 149 13.46 37.25 -49.07
C HIS A 149 12.54 38.43 -49.43
N LEU A 150 11.96 39.12 -48.43
CA LEU A 150 11.17 40.33 -48.63
C LEU A 150 12.00 41.43 -49.30
N LYS A 151 13.23 41.68 -48.83
CA LYS A 151 14.15 42.63 -49.49
C LYS A 151 14.43 42.26 -50.95
N SER A 152 14.73 40.99 -51.23
CA SER A 152 14.95 40.50 -52.59
C SER A 152 13.71 40.63 -53.48
N PHE A 153 12.51 40.45 -52.93
CA PHE A 153 11.25 40.63 -53.66
C PHE A 153 11.00 42.11 -54.01
N PHE A 154 11.26 43.04 -53.10
CA PHE A 154 11.13 44.48 -53.37
C PHE A 154 12.24 45.03 -54.27
N GLU A 155 13.48 44.52 -54.19
CA GLU A 155 14.56 44.88 -55.13
C GLU A 155 14.30 44.36 -56.55
N ALA A 156 13.79 43.13 -56.69
CA ALA A 156 13.42 42.55 -57.99
C ALA A 156 12.16 43.20 -58.60
N LYS A 157 11.27 43.74 -57.75
CA LYS A 157 10.13 44.56 -58.16
C LYS A 157 10.37 46.03 -57.84
N LYS A 158 11.45 46.58 -58.40
CA LYS A 158 11.62 48.02 -58.60
C LYS A 158 10.40 48.55 -59.40
N LEU A 159 9.33 48.83 -58.67
CA LEU A 159 8.22 49.68 -59.11
C LEU A 159 8.83 51.06 -59.35
N VAL A 160 8.46 51.65 -60.48
CA VAL A 160 8.72 53.04 -60.90
C VAL A 160 8.59 54.02 -59.74
#